data_AF-A0A1S8BCI1-F1
#
_entry.id   AF-A0A1S8BCI1-F1
#
_cell.length_a   1.000
_cell.length_b   1.000
_cell.length_c   1.000
_cell.angle_alpha   90.00
_cell.angle_beta   90.00
_cell.angle_gamma   90.00
#
_symmetry.space_group_name_H-M   'P 1'
#
loop_
_entity.id
_entity.type
_entity.pdbx_description
1 polymer ?
#
loop_
_entity_poly.entity_id
_entity_poly.type
_entity_poly.pdbx_seq_one_letter_code
_entity_poly.pdbx_strand_id
1 'polypeptide(L)'
;MPTDSRLDVVQRIIQSKARHVRIKELTHLTNPQRGGYDVCKEGCEDHFQFGQTEFTSLLDAQQILREMLIMPRCPLEPERGMRPVALLLHDARGDTRSLRNLGLDLSEPSWSHMFIADTQLVADRHPNGERIGLKRLMAKHDIRSDHHHNSGNDAFRTLVAGFLYGIPLAVAQSGMSSSSSDHDEDEPESLTEQQQQPSDHDENEPESLTEQQPQPSDHDDDEAEPVTEQQPQTSPMTPSEAVEDIRTRCKDVHQFPSAQTKGDFVFCGRCHSKRHLRADCNAKGIRCKRCGQGWHMTEVCIRIHVQSCKQNGPCPRGCFSG
;
A
#
# COMPACT_ATOMS: atom_id res chain seq x y z
N MET A 1 -21.57 -3.71 11.00
CA MET A 1 -21.22 -2.72 9.95
C MET A 1 -20.63 -1.49 10.64
N PRO A 2 -19.62 -0.80 10.08
CA PRO A 2 -19.05 0.38 10.74
C PRO A 2 -20.12 1.47 10.87
N THR A 3 -20.19 2.10 12.03
CA THR A 3 -21.11 3.19 12.39
C THR A 3 -20.86 4.46 11.57
N ASP A 4 -21.88 5.33 11.48
CA ASP A 4 -21.94 6.59 10.72
C ASP A 4 -20.79 7.58 10.96
N SER A 5 -19.96 7.38 11.98
CA SER A 5 -18.84 8.25 12.36
C SER A 5 -17.49 7.92 11.70
N ARG A 6 -17.42 6.93 10.81
CA ARG A 6 -16.17 6.59 10.10
C ARG A 6 -16.18 7.17 8.70
N LEU A 7 -15.54 8.35 8.55
CA LEU A 7 -15.02 8.94 7.30
C LEU A 7 -15.44 8.17 6.04
N ASP A 8 -16.37 8.74 5.30
CA ASP A 8 -16.85 8.32 3.98
C ASP A 8 -15.75 7.57 3.20
N VAL A 9 -16.07 6.35 2.75
CA VAL A 9 -15.12 5.49 2.02
C VAL A 9 -14.54 6.22 0.82
N VAL A 10 -15.34 7.06 0.15
CA VAL A 10 -14.89 7.91 -0.95
C VAL A 10 -13.86 8.91 -0.46
N GLN A 11 -14.15 9.58 0.65
CA GLN A 11 -13.22 10.51 1.28
C GLN A 11 -11.91 9.83 1.66
N ARG A 12 -11.93 8.57 2.12
CA ARG A 12 -10.70 7.80 2.42
C ARG A 12 -9.91 7.46 1.17
N ILE A 13 -10.56 7.15 0.05
CA ILE A 13 -9.88 6.93 -1.24
C ILE A 13 -9.20 8.23 -1.69
N ILE A 14 -9.88 9.37 -1.58
CA ILE A 14 -9.32 10.68 -1.95
C ILE A 14 -8.17 11.09 -1.01
N GLN A 15 -8.29 10.76 0.27
CA GLN A 15 -7.24 10.98 1.26
C GLN A 15 -6.13 9.91 1.20
N SER A 16 -6.24 8.92 0.32
CA SER A 16 -5.20 7.91 0.16
C SER A 16 -3.90 8.57 -0.30
N LYS A 17 -2.80 7.97 0.11
CA LYS A 17 -1.46 8.45 -0.24
C LYS A 17 -0.86 7.47 -1.23
N ALA A 18 -0.76 7.89 -2.48
CA ALA A 18 -0.12 7.10 -3.52
C ALA A 18 1.39 7.37 -3.52
N ARG A 19 2.18 6.31 -3.67
CA ARG A 19 3.64 6.38 -3.84
C ARG A 19 4.04 5.54 -5.03
N HIS A 20 4.95 6.06 -5.84
CA HIS A 20 5.59 5.31 -6.91
C HIS A 20 7.10 5.32 -6.69
N VAL A 21 7.62 4.15 -6.31
CA VAL A 21 9.02 4.00 -5.88
C VAL A 21 9.79 3.21 -6.92
N ARG A 22 10.81 3.84 -7.52
CA ARG A 22 11.76 3.19 -8.42
C ARG A 22 13.05 2.87 -7.68
N ILE A 23 13.48 1.62 -7.79
CA ILE A 23 14.75 1.14 -7.23
C ILE A 23 15.88 1.58 -8.15
N LYS A 24 16.77 2.45 -7.68
CA LYS A 24 17.86 3.10 -8.44
C LYS A 24 18.68 2.10 -9.23
N GLU A 25 19.02 0.99 -8.59
CA GLU A 25 19.81 -0.11 -9.11
C GLU A 25 19.14 -0.83 -10.30
N LEU A 26 17.81 -0.73 -10.39
CA LEU A 26 16.97 -1.41 -11.37
C LEU A 26 16.32 -0.43 -12.37
N THR A 27 16.64 0.87 -12.33
CA THR A 27 16.04 1.89 -13.22
C THR A 27 16.36 1.71 -14.71
N HIS A 28 17.35 0.88 -15.03
CA HIS A 28 17.65 0.47 -16.40
C HIS A 28 16.64 -0.55 -16.95
N LEU A 29 15.92 -1.25 -16.07
CA LEU A 29 14.78 -2.09 -16.45
C LEU A 29 13.60 -1.15 -16.70
N THR A 30 13.25 -1.03 -17.96
CA THR A 30 12.04 -0.36 -18.40
C THR A 30 11.04 -1.42 -18.84
N ASN A 31 9.76 -1.05 -18.89
CA ASN A 31 8.74 -1.91 -19.50
C ASN A 31 8.31 -1.29 -20.83
N PRO A 32 9.21 -1.27 -21.85
CA PRO A 32 8.87 -0.69 -23.14
C PRO A 32 7.84 -1.58 -23.82
N GLN A 33 6.91 -0.95 -24.52
CA GLN A 33 5.82 -1.59 -25.21
C GLN A 33 6.29 -2.78 -26.08
N ARG A 34 5.56 -3.90 -26.00
CA ARG A 34 5.55 -4.95 -27.04
C ARG A 34 4.15 -5.03 -27.63
N GLY A 35 3.93 -4.37 -28.77
CA GLY A 35 2.73 -4.46 -29.61
C GLY A 35 1.40 -4.02 -28.95
N GLY A 36 0.85 -2.85 -29.34
CA GLY A 36 -0.56 -2.50 -29.08
C GLY A 36 -0.91 -1.46 -28.02
N TYR A 37 0.04 -0.69 -27.48
CA TYR A 37 -0.20 0.39 -26.50
C TYR A 37 0.49 1.70 -26.91
N ASP A 38 -0.24 2.63 -27.54
CA ASP A 38 0.35 3.82 -28.17
C ASP A 38 0.96 4.85 -27.19
N VAL A 39 0.68 4.72 -25.89
CA VAL A 39 0.94 5.76 -24.88
C VAL A 39 2.34 5.66 -24.25
N CYS A 40 3.04 4.52 -24.35
CA CYS A 40 4.32 4.28 -23.66
C CYS A 40 5.38 3.58 -24.52
N LYS A 41 5.73 4.19 -25.66
CA LYS A 41 6.71 3.63 -26.61
C LYS A 41 8.07 3.33 -25.96
N GLU A 42 8.52 4.21 -25.06
CA GLU A 42 9.83 4.08 -24.39
C GLU A 42 9.75 3.47 -22.98
N GLY A 43 8.54 3.31 -22.43
CA GLY A 43 8.27 2.91 -21.05
C GLY A 43 7.24 3.81 -20.36
N CYS A 44 6.50 3.30 -19.38
CA CYS A 44 5.54 4.08 -18.56
C CYS A 44 6.09 4.45 -17.18
N GLU A 45 7.27 3.97 -16.81
CA GLU A 45 7.80 4.09 -15.45
C GLU A 45 7.93 5.54 -14.95
N ASP A 46 8.14 6.52 -15.83
CA ASP A 46 8.25 7.93 -15.42
C ASP A 46 6.90 8.68 -15.49
N HIS A 47 5.80 8.00 -15.85
CA HIS A 47 4.46 8.58 -16.01
C HIS A 47 3.55 8.24 -14.82
N PHE A 48 3.99 8.55 -13.61
CA PHE A 48 3.15 8.39 -12.42
C PHE A 48 2.08 9.50 -12.39
N GLN A 49 0.81 9.11 -12.45
CA GLN A 49 -0.34 10.01 -12.59
C GLN A 49 -0.90 10.49 -11.26
N PHE A 50 -0.27 10.14 -10.14
CA PHE A 50 -0.85 10.33 -8.80
C PHE A 50 0.13 11.01 -7.83
N GLY A 51 1.20 11.60 -8.37
CA GLY A 51 2.24 12.27 -7.62
C GLY A 51 3.56 12.29 -8.36
N GLN A 52 4.66 12.27 -7.62
CA GLN A 52 6.01 12.20 -8.19
C GLN A 52 6.62 10.82 -7.96
N THR A 53 7.31 10.32 -8.98
CA THR A 53 8.16 9.13 -8.86
C THR A 53 9.33 9.45 -7.94
N GLU A 54 9.57 8.61 -6.94
CA GLU A 54 10.74 8.70 -6.08
C GLU A 54 11.74 7.58 -6.40
N PHE A 55 13.02 7.88 -6.23
CA PHE A 55 14.12 6.98 -6.52
C PHE A 55 14.86 6.62 -5.24
N THR A 56 14.91 5.35 -4.92
CA THR A 56 15.48 4.86 -3.66
C THR A 56 16.40 3.66 -3.87
N SER A 57 17.23 3.32 -2.89
CA SER A 57 18.04 2.09 -2.95
C SER A 57 17.17 0.86 -2.78
N LEU A 58 17.65 -0.32 -3.18
CA LEU A 58 16.91 -1.57 -2.94
C LEU A 58 16.59 -1.76 -1.44
N LEU A 59 17.56 -1.49 -0.56
CA LEU A 59 17.41 -1.61 0.89
C LEU A 59 16.36 -0.64 1.44
N ASP A 60 16.38 0.61 1.00
CA ASP A 60 15.40 1.61 1.41
C ASP A 60 14.00 1.28 0.89
N ALA A 61 13.88 0.69 -0.31
CA ALA A 61 12.59 0.20 -0.83
C ALA A 61 12.00 -0.91 0.05
N GLN A 62 12.83 -1.84 0.52
CA GLN A 62 12.43 -2.88 1.47
C GLN A 62 11.96 -2.26 2.79
N GLN A 63 12.72 -1.28 3.30
CA GLN A 63 12.38 -0.59 4.54
C GLN A 63 11.06 0.19 4.41
N ILE A 64 10.85 0.90 3.29
CA ILE A 64 9.59 1.60 2.98
C ILE A 64 8.40 0.63 3.04
N LEU A 65 8.50 -0.54 2.39
CA LEU A 65 7.43 -1.54 2.41
C LEU A 65 7.17 -2.07 3.81
N ARG A 66 8.22 -2.37 4.59
CA ARG A 66 8.09 -2.82 5.99
C ARG A 66 7.37 -1.80 6.85
N GLU A 67 7.74 -0.53 6.77
CA GLU A 67 7.11 0.54 7.55
C GLU A 67 5.64 0.77 7.16
N MET A 68 5.30 0.59 5.87
CA MET A 68 3.92 0.71 5.41
C MET A 68 3.04 -0.45 5.89
N LEU A 69 3.61 -1.66 6.00
CA LEU A 69 2.87 -2.89 6.30
C LEU A 69 2.91 -3.28 7.79
N ILE A 70 3.89 -2.81 8.54
CA ILE A 70 4.06 -3.07 9.97
C ILE A 70 3.75 -1.78 10.72
N MET A 71 2.47 -1.57 11.01
CA MET A 71 2.03 -0.44 11.83
C MET A 71 1.41 -0.95 13.13
N PRO A 72 1.90 -0.52 14.31
CA PRO A 72 1.28 -0.88 15.57
C PRO A 72 -0.14 -0.32 15.63
N ARG A 73 -1.05 -1.01 16.34
CA ARG A 73 -2.43 -0.50 16.55
C ARG A 73 -2.40 0.84 17.25
N CYS A 74 -1.56 0.93 18.28
CA CYS A 74 -1.30 2.12 19.07
C CYS A 74 0.22 2.36 19.06
N PRO A 75 0.73 3.46 18.47
CA PRO A 75 2.16 3.76 18.46
C PRO A 75 2.79 3.88 19.85
N LEU A 76 1.99 4.27 20.85
CA LEU A 76 2.44 4.41 22.25
C LEU A 76 2.38 3.09 23.03
N GLU A 77 1.69 2.07 22.51
CA GLU A 77 1.44 0.78 23.16
C GLU A 77 1.63 -0.36 22.12
N PRO A 78 2.86 -0.57 21.61
CA PRO A 78 3.14 -1.53 20.54
C PRO A 78 2.81 -2.98 20.90
N GLU A 79 2.80 -3.31 22.20
CA GLU A 79 2.40 -4.61 22.75
C GLU A 79 0.94 -4.96 22.49
N ARG A 80 0.08 -3.97 22.17
CA ARG A 80 -1.31 -4.20 21.74
C ARG A 80 -1.42 -4.80 20.34
N GLY A 81 -0.28 -5.12 19.72
CA GLY A 81 -0.18 -5.81 18.45
C GLY A 81 -0.30 -4.90 17.24
N MET A 82 -0.28 -5.54 16.07
CA MET A 82 -0.27 -4.84 14.79
C MET A 82 -1.68 -4.47 14.33
N ARG A 83 -1.77 -3.35 13.61
CA ARG A 83 -2.98 -2.93 12.91
C ARG A 83 -3.28 -3.97 11.83
N PRO A 84 -4.53 -4.47 11.73
CA PRO A 84 -4.92 -5.31 10.61
C PRO A 84 -4.71 -4.59 9.27
N VAL A 85 -4.06 -5.25 8.31
CA VAL A 85 -3.76 -4.68 6.99
C VAL A 85 -4.41 -5.52 5.90
N ALA A 86 -5.23 -4.88 5.08
CA ALA A 86 -5.73 -5.44 3.82
C ALA A 86 -4.71 -5.16 2.71
N LEU A 87 -4.05 -6.19 2.19
CA LEU A 87 -3.22 -6.08 1.00
C LEU A 87 -4.07 -6.37 -0.24
N LEU A 88 -4.44 -5.31 -0.94
CA LEU A 88 -5.29 -5.38 -2.13
C LEU A 88 -4.43 -5.47 -3.40
N LEU A 89 -4.62 -6.54 -4.18
CA LEU A 89 -3.78 -6.90 -5.33
C LEU A 89 -4.65 -7.20 -6.56
N HIS A 90 -4.06 -7.17 -7.76
CA HIS A 90 -4.77 -7.55 -9.00
C HIS A 90 -4.26 -8.87 -9.61
N ASP A 91 -3.07 -9.34 -9.26
CA ASP A 91 -2.66 -10.74 -9.46
C ASP A 91 -1.88 -11.15 -8.22
N ALA A 92 -2.60 -11.57 -7.17
CA ALA A 92 -1.99 -11.79 -5.86
C ALA A 92 -0.82 -12.78 -5.93
N ARG A 93 -0.85 -13.76 -6.84
CA ARG A 93 0.24 -14.71 -7.04
C ARG A 93 1.49 -14.07 -7.66
N GLY A 94 1.30 -13.18 -8.63
CA GLY A 94 2.39 -12.42 -9.26
C GLY A 94 3.02 -11.43 -8.28
N ASP A 95 2.19 -10.68 -7.57
CA ASP A 95 2.60 -9.65 -6.62
C ASP A 95 3.31 -10.23 -5.39
N THR A 96 2.77 -11.30 -4.80
CA THR A 96 3.43 -12.00 -3.67
C THR A 96 4.79 -12.57 -4.05
N ARG A 97 4.96 -13.08 -5.28
CA ARG A 97 6.27 -13.50 -5.79
C ARG A 97 7.23 -12.33 -5.90
N SER A 98 6.75 -11.18 -6.38
CA SER A 98 7.57 -9.96 -6.49
C SER A 98 8.00 -9.46 -5.11
N LEU A 99 7.11 -9.46 -4.12
CA LEU A 99 7.43 -9.12 -2.73
C LEU A 99 8.46 -10.08 -2.14
N ARG A 100 8.33 -11.39 -2.37
CA ARG A 100 9.32 -12.37 -1.93
C ARG A 100 10.69 -12.12 -2.56
N ASN A 101 10.74 -11.77 -3.85
CA ASN A 101 12.00 -11.40 -4.52
C ASN A 101 12.63 -10.13 -3.94
N LEU A 102 11.82 -9.25 -3.34
CA LEU A 102 12.27 -8.10 -2.55
C LEU A 102 12.59 -8.48 -1.09
N GLY A 103 12.60 -9.75 -0.69
CA GLY A 103 12.90 -10.17 0.67
C GLY A 103 11.76 -9.96 1.67
N LEU A 104 10.52 -9.96 1.19
CA LEU A 104 9.29 -9.90 1.99
C LEU A 104 8.49 -11.18 1.74
N ASP A 105 8.68 -12.21 2.55
CA ASP A 105 7.88 -13.44 2.44
C ASP A 105 6.64 -13.38 3.33
N LEU A 106 5.49 -13.05 2.74
CA LEU A 106 4.23 -12.85 3.47
C LEU A 106 3.67 -14.13 4.11
N SER A 107 4.28 -15.31 3.89
CA SER A 107 3.97 -16.54 4.64
C SER A 107 4.62 -16.60 6.02
N GLU A 108 5.57 -15.72 6.34
CA GLU A 108 6.17 -15.69 7.67
C GLU A 108 5.14 -15.25 8.74
N PRO A 109 5.20 -15.80 9.97
CA PRO A 109 4.26 -15.46 11.05
C PRO A 109 4.22 -13.98 11.43
N SER A 110 5.30 -13.23 11.15
CA SER A 110 5.42 -11.79 11.34
C SER A 110 4.42 -10.97 10.52
N TRP A 111 3.78 -11.59 9.52
CA TRP A 111 2.77 -10.98 8.64
C TRP A 111 1.34 -11.46 8.94
N SER A 112 1.10 -12.15 10.05
CA SER A 112 -0.21 -12.70 10.42
C SER A 112 -1.33 -11.66 10.61
N HIS A 113 -0.99 -10.38 10.78
CA HIS A 113 -1.93 -9.26 10.81
C HIS A 113 -2.40 -8.82 9.41
N MET A 114 -1.86 -9.41 8.35
CA MET A 114 -2.21 -9.10 6.97
C MET A 114 -3.20 -10.11 6.39
N PHE A 115 -4.09 -9.64 5.53
CA PHE A 115 -4.91 -10.48 4.67
C PHE A 115 -4.87 -9.97 3.24
N ILE A 116 -4.92 -10.89 2.28
CA ILE A 116 -4.80 -10.56 0.86
C ILE A 116 -6.19 -10.57 0.22
N ALA A 117 -6.53 -9.47 -0.45
CA ALA A 117 -7.71 -9.37 -1.29
C ALA A 117 -7.27 -9.29 -2.76
N ASP A 118 -7.67 -10.27 -3.58
CA ASP A 118 -7.33 -10.32 -5.00
C ASP A 118 -8.52 -9.84 -5.85
N THR A 119 -8.36 -8.70 -6.51
CA THR A 119 -9.39 -8.11 -7.36
C THR A 119 -9.74 -8.98 -8.56
N GLN A 120 -8.86 -9.88 -9.01
CA GLN A 120 -9.19 -10.86 -10.07
C GLN A 120 -10.15 -11.96 -9.61
N LEU A 121 -10.27 -12.21 -8.31
CA LEU A 121 -11.17 -13.24 -7.77
C LEU A 121 -12.60 -12.72 -7.60
N VAL A 122 -12.75 -11.43 -7.34
CA VAL A 122 -14.06 -10.78 -7.14
C VAL A 122 -14.64 -10.17 -8.41
N ALA A 123 -13.81 -9.93 -9.43
CA ALA A 123 -14.26 -9.41 -10.71
C ALA A 123 -14.86 -10.51 -11.60
N ASP A 124 -15.83 -10.14 -12.45
CA ASP A 124 -16.35 -11.09 -13.44
C ASP A 124 -15.23 -11.59 -14.34
N ARG A 125 -15.20 -12.91 -14.53
CA ARG A 125 -14.32 -13.54 -15.51
C ARG A 125 -14.73 -13.15 -16.92
N HIS A 126 -13.80 -13.33 -17.86
CA HIS A 126 -14.16 -13.29 -19.26
C HIS A 126 -15.17 -14.40 -19.61
N PRO A 127 -15.96 -14.24 -20.69
CA PRO A 127 -16.84 -15.30 -21.19
C PRO A 127 -16.12 -16.64 -21.48
N ASN A 128 -14.83 -16.60 -21.81
CA ASN A 128 -13.99 -17.79 -22.02
C ASN A 128 -13.38 -18.36 -20.71
N GLY A 129 -13.76 -17.82 -19.55
CA GLY A 129 -13.26 -18.24 -18.23
C GLY A 129 -11.93 -17.61 -17.80
N GLU A 130 -11.27 -16.83 -18.67
CA GLU A 130 -10.01 -16.17 -18.36
C GLU A 130 -10.16 -15.07 -17.30
N ARG A 131 -9.05 -14.81 -16.58
CA ARG A 131 -8.99 -13.71 -15.61
C ARG A 131 -9.03 -12.37 -16.35
N ILE A 132 -9.85 -11.45 -15.86
CA ILE A 132 -9.95 -10.10 -16.41
C ILE A 132 -8.72 -9.28 -16.02
N GLY A 133 -8.13 -8.57 -16.99
CA GLY A 133 -7.04 -7.63 -16.71
C GLY A 133 -7.55 -6.26 -16.22
N LEU A 134 -6.72 -5.56 -15.45
CA LEU A 134 -7.11 -4.32 -14.76
C LEU A 134 -7.60 -3.23 -15.72
N LYS A 135 -6.94 -3.06 -16.87
CA LYS A 135 -7.38 -2.13 -17.93
C LYS A 135 -8.84 -2.37 -18.34
N ARG A 136 -9.21 -3.63 -18.57
CA ARG A 136 -10.58 -3.99 -18.95
C ARG A 136 -11.55 -3.82 -17.79
N LEU A 137 -11.09 -4.10 -16.58
CA LEU A 137 -11.87 -3.90 -15.36
C LEU A 137 -12.24 -2.43 -15.15
N MET A 138 -11.30 -1.52 -15.39
CA MET A 138 -11.51 -0.07 -15.34
C MET A 138 -12.40 0.43 -16.46
N ALA A 139 -12.23 -0.10 -17.68
CA ALA A 139 -13.06 0.26 -18.83
C ALA A 139 -14.56 -0.07 -18.62
N LYS A 140 -14.89 -1.13 -17.86
CA LYS A 140 -16.30 -1.45 -17.50
C LYS A 140 -16.97 -0.33 -16.70
N HIS A 141 -16.19 0.49 -15.99
CA HIS A 141 -16.68 1.58 -15.15
C HIS A 141 -16.41 2.96 -15.76
N ASP A 142 -16.07 3.02 -17.06
CA ASP A 142 -15.72 4.27 -17.75
C ASP A 142 -14.56 5.05 -17.08
N ILE A 143 -13.67 4.32 -16.39
CA ILE A 143 -12.48 4.89 -15.76
C ILE A 143 -11.30 4.73 -16.71
N ARG A 144 -10.68 5.86 -17.08
CA ARG A 144 -9.56 5.88 -18.02
C ARG A 144 -8.34 5.19 -17.44
N SER A 145 -7.74 4.32 -18.26
CA SER A 145 -6.63 3.46 -17.84
C SER A 145 -5.27 3.74 -18.51
N ASP A 146 -4.87 5.01 -18.60
CA ASP A 146 -3.60 5.41 -19.21
C ASP A 146 -2.39 4.95 -18.37
N HIS A 147 -1.24 4.76 -19.02
CA HIS A 147 0.04 4.40 -18.39
C HIS A 147 -0.02 3.21 -17.39
N HIS A 148 -0.82 2.18 -17.69
CA HIS A 148 -1.05 1.01 -16.83
C HIS A 148 0.19 0.14 -16.53
N HIS A 149 1.35 0.39 -17.16
CA HIS A 149 2.61 -0.27 -16.80
C HIS A 149 3.43 0.49 -15.73
N ASN A 150 2.97 1.66 -15.28
CA ASN A 150 3.49 2.30 -14.09
C ASN A 150 2.87 1.63 -12.85
N SER A 151 3.69 1.08 -11.95
CA SER A 151 3.20 0.32 -10.80
C SER A 151 2.42 1.16 -9.78
N GLY A 152 2.73 2.46 -9.67
CA GLY A 152 1.96 3.37 -8.82
C GLY A 152 0.55 3.61 -9.38
N ASN A 153 0.43 3.74 -10.70
CA ASN A 153 -0.87 3.87 -11.35
C ASN A 153 -1.69 2.58 -11.23
N ASP A 154 -1.03 1.43 -11.41
CA ASP A 154 -1.65 0.11 -11.28
C ASP A 154 -2.16 -0.14 -9.84
N ALA A 155 -1.35 0.21 -8.82
CA ALA A 155 -1.73 0.10 -7.42
C ALA A 155 -2.96 0.96 -7.09
N PHE A 156 -2.99 2.21 -7.56
CA PHE A 156 -4.16 3.07 -7.33
C PHE A 156 -5.42 2.52 -8.03
N ARG A 157 -5.31 2.08 -9.29
CA ARG A 157 -6.47 1.52 -9.99
C ARG A 157 -6.93 0.20 -9.40
N THR A 158 -6.02 -0.59 -8.85
CA THR A 158 -6.33 -1.78 -8.07
C THR A 158 -7.11 -1.42 -6.80
N LEU A 159 -6.75 -0.32 -6.13
CA LEU A 159 -7.52 0.21 -4.99
C LEU A 159 -8.95 0.56 -5.40
N VAL A 160 -9.10 1.34 -6.47
CA VAL A 160 -10.42 1.73 -7.00
C VAL A 160 -11.24 0.49 -7.39
N ALA A 161 -10.63 -0.48 -8.08
CA ALA A 161 -11.27 -1.75 -8.43
C ALA A 161 -11.78 -2.50 -7.19
N GLY A 162 -10.94 -2.60 -6.14
CA GLY A 162 -11.31 -3.29 -4.91
C GLY A 162 -12.54 -2.70 -4.26
N PHE A 163 -12.70 -1.38 -4.26
CA PHE A 163 -13.92 -0.76 -3.71
C PHE A 163 -15.13 -0.93 -4.62
N LEU A 164 -14.98 -0.73 -5.94
CA LEU A 164 -16.08 -0.85 -6.90
C LEU A 164 -16.73 -2.25 -6.89
N TYR A 165 -15.92 -3.29 -6.68
CA TYR A 165 -16.41 -4.69 -6.64
C TYR A 165 -16.64 -5.19 -5.21
N GLY A 166 -15.81 -4.74 -4.25
CA GLY A 166 -15.88 -5.21 -2.87
C GLY A 166 -17.07 -4.65 -2.09
N ILE A 167 -17.46 -3.38 -2.31
CA ILE A 167 -18.60 -2.79 -1.60
C ILE A 167 -19.91 -3.54 -1.91
N PRO A 168 -20.30 -3.75 -3.18
CA PRO A 168 -21.51 -4.52 -3.49
C PRO A 168 -21.50 -5.94 -2.90
N LEU A 169 -20.36 -6.63 -2.96
CA LEU A 169 -20.21 -7.98 -2.41
C LEU A 169 -20.40 -8.00 -0.89
N ALA A 170 -19.80 -7.06 -0.16
CA ALA A 170 -19.93 -6.97 1.29
C ALA A 170 -21.37 -6.69 1.72
N VAL A 171 -22.10 -5.86 0.96
CA VAL A 171 -23.52 -5.57 1.21
C VAL A 171 -24.37 -6.81 0.98
N ALA A 172 -24.16 -7.52 -0.13
CA ALA A 172 -24.90 -8.75 -0.43
C ALA A 172 -24.68 -9.82 0.66
N GLN A 173 -23.45 -10.01 1.11
CA GLN A 173 -23.12 -10.96 2.18
C GLN A 173 -23.76 -10.57 3.51
N SER A 174 -23.78 -9.28 3.85
CA SER A 174 -24.38 -8.80 5.11
C SER A 174 -25.90 -8.99 5.14
N GLY A 175 -26.57 -8.87 3.98
CA GLY A 175 -28.02 -9.08 3.88
C GLY A 175 -28.43 -10.56 3.99
N MET A 176 -27.56 -11.49 3.59
CA MET A 176 -27.83 -12.94 3.70
C MET A 176 -27.69 -13.46 5.13
N SER A 177 -26.81 -12.86 5.94
CA SER A 177 -26.62 -13.28 7.34
C SER A 177 -27.75 -12.85 8.27
N SER A 178 -28.54 -11.84 7.91
CA SER A 178 -29.67 -11.36 8.71
C SER A 178 -30.97 -12.16 8.52
N SER A 179 -31.04 -13.06 7.53
CA SER A 179 -32.27 -13.81 7.20
C SER A 179 -32.30 -15.26 7.69
N SER A 180 -31.30 -15.71 8.46
CA SER A 180 -31.17 -17.11 8.88
C SER A 180 -31.36 -17.34 10.39
N SER A 181 -31.90 -16.38 11.14
CA SER A 181 -32.10 -16.50 12.60
C SER A 181 -33.53 -16.82 13.05
N ASP A 182 -34.48 -17.07 12.14
CA ASP A 182 -35.90 -17.22 12.50
C ASP A 182 -36.46 -18.65 12.29
N HIS A 183 -35.64 -19.70 12.34
CA HIS A 183 -36.15 -21.08 12.33
C HIS A 183 -35.81 -21.87 13.60
N ASP A 184 -36.86 -21.95 14.42
CA ASP A 184 -37.36 -23.08 15.21
C ASP A 184 -36.46 -23.71 16.29
N GLU A 185 -36.80 -23.33 17.52
CA GLU A 185 -36.68 -24.17 18.70
C GLU A 185 -37.40 -25.50 18.47
N ASP A 186 -36.65 -26.56 18.18
CA ASP A 186 -37.05 -27.92 18.52
C ASP A 186 -35.81 -28.65 19.06
N GLU A 187 -35.71 -28.65 20.38
CA GLU A 187 -34.86 -29.57 21.16
C GLU A 187 -35.36 -31.02 20.97
N PRO A 188 -34.47 -32.03 21.03
CA PRO A 188 -34.24 -32.64 22.34
C PRO A 188 -32.82 -33.18 22.63
N GLU A 189 -32.40 -32.91 23.87
CA GLU A 189 -31.74 -33.78 24.88
C GLU A 189 -30.61 -34.80 24.52
N SER A 190 -29.54 -34.65 25.33
CA SER A 190 -28.67 -35.70 25.93
C SER A 190 -27.49 -36.23 25.06
N LEU A 191 -26.26 -36.47 25.53
CA LEU A 191 -25.72 -36.82 26.85
C LEU A 191 -24.27 -36.30 27.05
N THR A 192 -23.97 -36.08 28.33
CA THR A 192 -22.71 -36.01 29.11
C THR A 192 -21.51 -36.87 28.68
N GLU A 193 -20.29 -36.32 28.86
CA GLU A 193 -19.15 -36.89 29.65
C GLU A 193 -17.95 -35.91 29.65
N GLN A 194 -17.74 -35.14 30.73
CA GLN A 194 -16.72 -35.32 31.78
C GLN A 194 -15.25 -35.45 31.33
N GLN A 195 -14.44 -34.41 31.60
CA GLN A 195 -13.10 -34.58 32.16
C GLN A 195 -12.67 -33.38 33.02
N GLN A 196 -12.36 -33.71 34.27
CA GLN A 196 -11.85 -32.88 35.38
C GLN A 196 -10.31 -32.77 35.30
N GLN A 197 -9.73 -31.58 35.53
CA GLN A 197 -8.88 -31.16 36.69
C GLN A 197 -7.43 -30.85 36.24
N PRO A 198 -6.59 -30.13 37.01
CA PRO A 198 -6.83 -29.22 38.13
C PRO A 198 -6.17 -27.82 37.99
N SER A 199 -6.61 -26.93 38.87
CA SER A 199 -6.05 -25.63 39.24
C SER A 199 -4.74 -25.73 40.01
N ASP A 200 -3.83 -24.78 39.83
CA ASP A 200 -2.95 -24.31 40.90
C ASP A 200 -2.83 -22.79 40.87
N HIS A 201 -3.05 -22.23 42.06
CA HIS A 201 -2.90 -20.85 42.47
C HIS A 201 -1.44 -20.40 42.39
N ASP A 202 -1.20 -19.14 41.99
CA ASP A 202 -0.19 -18.35 42.68
C ASP A 202 -0.58 -16.86 42.63
N GLU A 203 -0.92 -16.34 43.80
CA GLU A 203 -1.20 -14.95 44.09
C GLU A 203 0.13 -14.25 44.39
N ASN A 204 0.44 -13.17 43.68
CA ASN A 204 1.43 -12.20 44.13
C ASN A 204 1.06 -10.81 43.61
N GLU A 205 0.28 -10.10 44.41
CA GLU A 205 0.20 -8.63 44.38
C GLU A 205 1.39 -8.05 45.16
N PRO A 206 1.98 -6.96 44.66
CA PRO A 206 2.51 -5.96 45.58
C PRO A 206 1.90 -4.57 45.32
N GLU A 207 1.27 -4.08 46.38
CA GLU A 207 1.36 -2.75 46.97
C GLU A 207 1.26 -1.51 46.07
N SER A 208 0.10 -0.87 46.22
CA SER A 208 -0.20 0.50 45.84
C SER A 208 0.71 1.53 46.53
N LEU A 209 1.43 2.32 45.75
CA LEU A 209 1.98 3.59 46.19
C LEU A 209 1.04 4.72 45.76
N THR A 210 0.32 5.26 46.74
CA THR A 210 -0.39 6.53 46.67
C THR A 210 0.60 7.68 46.49
N GLU A 211 0.63 8.26 45.29
CA GLU A 211 1.33 9.52 45.01
C GLU A 211 0.34 10.68 45.08
N GLN A 212 0.66 11.67 45.90
CA GLN A 212 -0.15 12.85 46.20
C GLN A 212 -0.21 13.78 44.99
N GLN A 213 -1.42 14.08 44.51
CA GLN A 213 -1.67 15.16 43.56
C GLN A 213 -1.52 16.53 44.25
N PRO A 214 -0.83 17.51 43.65
CA PRO A 214 -0.95 18.91 44.05
C PRO A 214 -2.27 19.50 43.52
N GLN A 215 -2.93 20.27 44.40
CA GLN A 215 -4.12 21.06 44.08
C GLN A 215 -3.79 22.18 43.08
N PRO A 216 -4.63 22.41 42.05
CA PRO A 216 -4.56 23.63 41.27
C PRO A 216 -5.29 24.78 41.99
N SER A 217 -4.66 25.94 41.95
CA SER A 217 -5.14 27.23 42.43
C SER A 217 -6.25 27.80 41.55
N ASP A 218 -7.26 28.37 42.20
CA ASP A 218 -8.35 29.14 41.60
C ASP A 218 -7.83 30.33 40.78
N HIS A 219 -8.13 30.34 39.48
CA HIS A 219 -8.10 31.54 38.64
C HIS A 219 -9.44 31.68 37.93
N ASP A 220 -10.17 32.69 38.38
CA ASP A 220 -11.38 33.21 37.75
C ASP A 220 -10.99 33.94 36.46
N ASP A 221 -11.10 33.25 35.32
CA ASP A 221 -11.07 33.88 34.00
C ASP A 221 -12.44 33.69 33.33
N ASP A 222 -13.08 34.82 32.99
CA ASP A 222 -14.34 34.95 32.27
C ASP A 222 -14.32 34.13 30.96
N GLU A 223 -14.90 32.93 30.99
CA GLU A 223 -15.12 32.12 29.80
C GLU A 223 -16.30 32.68 28.98
N ALA A 224 -15.97 33.33 27.86
CA ALA A 224 -16.93 33.55 26.79
C ALA A 224 -17.38 32.18 26.25
N GLU A 225 -18.69 31.89 26.36
CA GLU A 225 -19.25 30.61 25.91
C GLU A 225 -18.84 30.31 24.46
N PRO A 226 -18.24 29.14 24.18
CA PRO A 226 -17.88 28.75 22.83
C PRO A 226 -19.17 28.56 22.01
N VAL A 227 -19.38 29.47 21.05
CA VAL A 227 -20.42 29.35 20.03
C VAL A 227 -20.24 28.00 19.36
N THR A 228 -21.11 27.05 19.71
CA THR A 228 -21.05 25.69 19.21
C THR A 228 -21.57 25.72 17.77
N GLU A 229 -20.66 25.90 16.82
CA GLU A 229 -20.95 25.83 15.39
C GLU A 229 -21.34 24.37 15.07
N GLN A 230 -22.65 24.10 15.08
CA GLN A 230 -23.19 22.79 14.75
C GLN A 230 -22.85 22.50 13.28
N GLN A 231 -21.86 21.64 13.06
CA GLN A 231 -21.53 21.16 11.73
C GLN A 231 -22.78 20.51 11.12
N PRO A 232 -23.15 20.86 9.88
CA PRO A 232 -24.34 20.32 9.23
C PRO A 232 -24.23 18.79 9.17
N GLN A 233 -25.21 18.12 9.78
CA GLN A 233 -25.32 16.66 9.75
C GLN A 233 -25.63 16.23 8.33
N THR A 234 -24.62 15.71 7.62
CA THR A 234 -24.82 15.09 6.31
C THR A 234 -25.38 13.69 6.52
N SER A 235 -26.46 13.36 5.81
CA SER A 235 -27.03 12.01 5.87
C SER A 235 -25.99 10.97 5.41
N PRO A 236 -25.96 9.78 6.03
CA PRO A 236 -25.01 8.73 5.66
C PRO A 236 -25.27 8.25 4.22
N MET A 237 -24.19 8.15 3.44
CA MET A 237 -24.22 7.71 2.04
C MET A 237 -24.56 6.22 1.95
N THR A 238 -25.46 5.85 1.06
CA THR A 238 -25.77 4.44 0.78
C THR A 238 -24.61 3.76 0.02
N PRO A 239 -24.48 2.42 0.08
CA PRO A 239 -23.42 1.72 -0.65
C PRO A 239 -23.47 1.95 -2.17
N SER A 240 -24.66 2.03 -2.77
CA SER A 240 -24.83 2.31 -4.19
C SER A 240 -24.36 3.72 -4.55
N GLU A 241 -24.69 4.72 -3.71
CA GLU A 241 -24.18 6.08 -3.88
C GLU A 241 -22.66 6.14 -3.74
N ALA A 242 -22.08 5.38 -2.79
CA ALA A 242 -20.63 5.29 -2.64
C ALA A 242 -19.93 4.73 -3.89
N VAL A 243 -20.50 3.69 -4.52
CA VAL A 243 -19.96 3.15 -5.78
C VAL A 243 -20.02 4.17 -6.91
N GLU A 244 -21.13 4.90 -7.03
CA GLU A 244 -21.28 5.93 -8.06
C GLU A 244 -20.36 7.13 -7.83
N ASP A 245 -20.19 7.54 -6.57
CA ASP A 245 -19.30 8.64 -6.20
C ASP A 245 -17.82 8.25 -6.42
N ILE A 246 -17.43 7.01 -6.10
CA ILE A 246 -16.09 6.48 -6.46
C ILE A 246 -15.89 6.52 -7.97
N ARG A 247 -16.86 6.05 -8.75
CA ARG A 247 -16.78 6.04 -10.22
C ARG A 247 -16.60 7.46 -10.75
N THR A 248 -17.44 8.38 -10.30
CA THR A 248 -17.46 9.77 -10.74
C THR A 248 -16.16 10.48 -10.39
N ARG A 249 -15.74 10.40 -9.12
CA ARG A 249 -14.54 11.09 -8.67
C ARG A 249 -13.26 10.48 -9.23
N CYS A 250 -13.17 9.16 -9.36
CA CYS A 250 -11.95 8.51 -9.86
C CYS A 250 -11.79 8.56 -11.39
N LYS A 251 -12.79 9.03 -12.13
CA LYS A 251 -12.76 9.10 -13.59
C LYS A 251 -11.60 9.93 -14.13
N ASP A 252 -11.30 11.06 -13.46
CA ASP A 252 -10.30 12.05 -13.89
C ASP A 252 -9.30 12.43 -12.78
N VAL A 253 -9.16 11.60 -11.74
CA VAL A 253 -8.17 11.88 -10.67
C VAL A 253 -6.75 11.74 -11.22
N HIS A 254 -5.97 12.81 -11.03
CA HIS A 254 -4.57 12.88 -11.45
C HIS A 254 -3.63 13.42 -10.35
N GLN A 255 -4.13 13.68 -9.13
CA GLN A 255 -3.31 14.21 -8.04
C GLN A 255 -3.84 13.76 -6.67
N PHE A 256 -2.95 13.27 -5.82
CA PHE A 256 -3.21 13.01 -4.40
C PHE A 256 -2.44 14.00 -3.53
N PRO A 257 -2.84 14.17 -2.25
CA PRO A 257 -1.99 14.82 -1.27
C PRO A 257 -0.59 14.20 -1.27
N SER A 258 0.45 15.02 -1.20
CA SER A 258 1.83 14.54 -1.22
C SER A 258 2.07 13.54 -0.09
N ALA A 259 2.41 12.30 -0.43
CA ALA A 259 2.89 11.32 0.54
C ALA A 259 4.24 11.77 1.11
N GLN A 260 4.55 11.39 2.35
CA GLN A 260 5.91 11.55 2.86
C GLN A 260 6.83 10.65 2.04
N THR A 261 7.87 11.25 1.45
CA THR A 261 8.81 10.54 0.59
C THR A 261 10.12 10.26 1.33
N LYS A 262 10.82 9.21 0.91
CA LYS A 262 12.15 8.85 1.40
C LYS A 262 13.21 8.81 0.29
N GLY A 263 12.77 8.86 -0.97
CA GLY A 263 13.65 8.82 -2.14
C GLY A 263 14.04 10.20 -2.67
N ASP A 264 14.98 10.20 -3.62
CA ASP A 264 15.28 11.37 -4.45
C ASP A 264 14.18 11.55 -5.50
N PHE A 265 13.80 12.78 -5.83
CA PHE A 265 12.84 13.06 -6.91
C PHE A 265 13.49 13.16 -8.30
N VAL A 266 14.81 13.33 -8.33
CA VAL A 266 15.58 13.48 -9.57
C VAL A 266 16.68 12.43 -9.58
N PHE A 267 16.56 11.48 -10.50
CA PHE A 267 17.59 10.47 -10.72
C PHE A 267 17.60 10.02 -12.18
N CYS A 268 18.76 10.07 -12.79
CA CYS A 268 18.96 9.60 -14.14
C CYS A 268 19.36 8.13 -14.12
N GLY A 269 18.44 7.22 -14.42
CA GLY A 269 18.73 5.78 -14.56
C GLY A 269 19.67 5.41 -15.73
N ARG A 270 20.13 6.40 -16.51
CA ARG A 270 21.12 6.20 -17.58
C ARG A 270 22.55 6.48 -17.11
N CYS A 271 22.78 7.59 -16.41
CA CYS A 271 24.10 8.04 -15.97
C CYS A 271 24.30 8.05 -14.46
N HIS A 272 23.26 7.67 -13.70
CA HIS A 272 23.20 7.61 -12.24
C HIS A 272 23.41 8.98 -11.56
N SER A 273 23.16 10.07 -12.29
CA SER A 273 23.21 11.43 -11.72
C SER A 273 21.92 11.75 -10.97
N LYS A 274 22.04 12.46 -9.85
CA LYS A 274 20.91 13.05 -9.11
C LYS A 274 20.51 14.46 -9.59
N ARG A 275 21.11 14.94 -10.69
CA ARG A 275 20.93 16.33 -11.16
C ARG A 275 19.92 16.48 -12.29
N HIS A 276 19.51 15.39 -12.93
CA HIS A 276 18.57 15.41 -14.06
C HIS A 276 17.85 14.06 -14.17
N LEU A 277 16.73 14.04 -14.90
CA LEU A 277 16.00 12.80 -15.22
C LEU A 277 16.60 12.12 -16.45
N ARG A 278 16.19 10.88 -16.73
CA ARG A 278 16.68 10.12 -17.89
C ARG A 278 16.41 10.84 -19.22
N ALA A 279 15.26 11.50 -19.35
CA ALA A 279 14.86 12.24 -20.55
C ALA A 279 15.84 13.39 -20.89
N ASP A 280 16.42 14.02 -19.88
CA ASP A 280 17.35 15.16 -20.04
C ASP A 280 18.82 14.73 -20.14
N CYS A 281 19.08 13.42 -20.20
CA CYS A 281 20.43 12.89 -20.12
C CYS A 281 21.17 12.94 -21.46
N ASN A 282 22.06 13.92 -21.58
CA ASN A 282 22.95 14.10 -22.72
C ASN A 282 24.18 13.18 -22.73
N ALA A 283 24.35 12.34 -21.70
CA ALA A 283 25.50 11.45 -21.62
C ALA A 283 25.42 10.36 -22.71
N LYS A 284 26.39 10.39 -23.63
CA LYS A 284 26.54 9.40 -24.71
C LYS A 284 27.65 8.41 -24.37
N GLY A 285 27.50 7.17 -24.83
CA GLY A 285 28.57 6.17 -24.74
C GLY A 285 28.93 5.72 -23.32
N ILE A 286 28.03 5.89 -22.35
CA ILE A 286 28.20 5.29 -21.02
C ILE A 286 28.28 3.79 -21.21
N ARG A 287 29.44 3.21 -20.89
CA ARG A 287 29.68 1.77 -20.92
C ARG A 287 30.11 1.32 -19.55
N CYS A 288 29.63 0.16 -19.14
CA CYS A 288 30.14 -0.51 -17.96
C CYS A 288 31.64 -0.74 -18.14
N LYS A 289 32.46 -0.24 -17.20
CA LYS A 289 33.92 -0.42 -17.27
C LYS A 289 34.33 -1.89 -17.16
N ARG A 290 33.47 -2.75 -16.63
CA ARG A 290 33.73 -4.18 -16.48
C ARG A 290 33.35 -5.00 -17.71
N CYS A 291 32.10 -4.92 -18.15
CA CYS A 291 31.59 -5.75 -19.25
C CYS A 291 31.53 -5.02 -20.59
N GLY A 292 31.87 -3.72 -20.65
CA GLY A 292 31.83 -2.91 -21.86
C GLY A 292 30.42 -2.59 -22.38
N GLN A 293 29.37 -3.16 -21.78
CA GLN A 293 28.00 -3.01 -22.23
C GLN A 293 27.46 -1.61 -21.92
N GLY A 294 26.76 -1.00 -22.88
CA GLY A 294 26.17 0.33 -22.75
C GLY A 294 24.89 0.41 -21.92
N TRP A 295 24.36 -0.75 -21.51
CA TRP A 295 23.00 -0.90 -20.98
C TRP A 295 22.97 -1.47 -19.56
N HIS A 296 24.12 -1.90 -19.04
CA HIS A 296 24.23 -2.57 -17.76
C HIS A 296 25.08 -1.70 -16.82
N MET A 297 24.41 -0.91 -15.99
CA MET A 297 24.95 -0.49 -14.69
C MET A 297 24.15 -1.18 -13.59
N THR A 298 23.95 -2.50 -13.72
CA THR A 298 23.22 -3.27 -12.71
C THR A 298 23.96 -3.21 -11.37
N GLU A 299 23.19 -3.44 -10.32
CA GLU A 299 23.67 -3.65 -8.97
C GLU A 299 24.85 -4.62 -8.87
N VAL A 300 24.94 -5.64 -9.74
CA VAL A 300 26.04 -6.61 -9.72
C VAL A 300 27.35 -5.98 -10.20
N CYS A 301 27.33 -5.19 -11.28
CA CYS A 301 28.53 -4.48 -11.71
C CYS A 301 28.90 -3.34 -10.75
N ILE A 302 27.92 -2.68 -10.15
CA ILE A 302 28.14 -1.63 -9.14
C ILE A 302 28.70 -2.24 -7.85
N ARG A 303 28.05 -3.26 -7.27
CA ARG A 303 28.52 -3.96 -6.06
C ARG A 303 29.90 -4.53 -6.29
N ILE A 304 30.15 -5.27 -7.37
CA ILE A 304 31.47 -5.84 -7.58
C ILE A 304 32.51 -4.75 -7.87
N HIS A 305 32.15 -3.62 -8.50
CA HIS A 305 33.07 -2.49 -8.63
C HIS A 305 33.40 -1.87 -7.26
N VAL A 306 32.39 -1.64 -6.40
CA VAL A 306 32.58 -1.13 -5.03
C VAL A 306 33.42 -2.11 -4.20
N GLN A 307 33.15 -3.41 -4.29
CA GLN A 307 33.91 -4.45 -3.59
C GLN A 307 35.35 -4.56 -4.09
N SER A 308 35.57 -4.39 -5.40
CA SER A 308 36.90 -4.33 -6.00
C SER A 308 37.66 -3.05 -5.62
N CYS A 309 37.00 -1.88 -5.55
CA CYS A 309 37.60 -0.64 -5.02
C CYS A 309 38.00 -0.82 -3.54
N LYS A 310 37.20 -1.52 -2.73
CA LYS A 310 37.53 -1.81 -1.31
C LYS A 310 38.76 -2.73 -1.17
N GLN A 311 38.92 -3.71 -2.05
CA GLN A 311 40.02 -4.68 -1.99
C GLN A 311 41.32 -4.17 -2.61
N ASN A 312 41.24 -3.41 -3.71
CA ASN A 312 42.40 -3.06 -4.54
C ASN A 312 42.80 -1.58 -4.45
N GLY A 313 42.19 -0.81 -3.54
CA GLY A 313 42.42 0.62 -3.39
C GLY A 313 41.57 1.50 -4.32
N PRO A 314 41.65 2.83 -4.15
CA PRO A 314 40.82 3.78 -4.89
C PRO A 314 41.07 3.68 -6.40
N CYS A 315 39.99 3.60 -7.18
CA CYS A 315 40.08 3.53 -8.64
C CYS A 315 40.82 4.76 -9.18
N PRO A 316 41.78 4.59 -10.12
CA PRO A 316 42.57 5.70 -10.68
C PRO A 316 41.75 6.75 -11.46
N ARG A 317 40.43 6.58 -11.58
CA ARG A 317 39.51 7.55 -12.18
C ARG A 317 38.41 8.05 -11.21
N GLY A 318 38.58 7.83 -9.90
CA GLY A 318 37.58 8.09 -8.87
C GLY A 318 36.48 7.03 -8.89
N CYS A 319 36.34 6.25 -7.81
CA CYS A 319 35.07 5.54 -7.57
C CYS A 319 34.02 6.64 -7.29
N PHE A 320 32.76 6.48 -7.71
CA PHE A 320 31.68 7.44 -7.42
C PHE A 320 31.71 7.79 -5.93
N SER A 321 32.27 8.95 -5.58
CA SER A 321 32.14 9.53 -4.25
C SER A 321 30.70 10.04 -4.19
N GLY A 322 29.90 9.42 -3.32
CA GLY A 322 28.55 9.90 -3.00
C GLY A 322 28.59 11.32 -2.47
#